data_AF-A0A5E6WSM0-F1
#
_entry.id   AF-A0A5E6WSM0-F1
#
_cell.length_a   1.000
_cell.length_b   1.000
_cell.length_c   1.000
_cell.angle_alpha   90.00
_cell.angle_beta   90.00
_cell.angle_gamma   90.00
#
_symmetry.space_group_name_H-M   'P 1'
#
loop_
_entity.id
_entity.type
_entity.pdbx_description
1 polymer ?
#
loop_
_entity_poly.entity_id
_entity_poly.type
_entity_poly.pdbx_seq_one_letter_code
_entity_poly.pdbx_strand_id
1 'polypeptide(L)'
;MSFEILLEKEPFEHFGTQALRGLIRLGEEEESFFAPISFWGRQEYLNSWYSSLCLGLERRQHSVLVTSMLDPESANFRMVWVLYFVGECVHIQNSVVFLDDVVPGFNVDDVNTYVGVREVVNEDGDRISEWVVPLSEVLGFKEKLKMEVESSKTKND
;
A
#
# COMPACT_ATOMS: atom_id res chain seq x y z
N MET A 1 4.98 5.18 -18.63
CA MET A 1 4.80 4.09 -17.64
C MET A 1 3.72 4.56 -16.71
N SER A 2 2.70 3.75 -16.42
CA SER A 2 1.62 4.14 -15.50
C SER A 2 1.83 3.53 -14.12
N PHE A 3 1.49 4.26 -13.07
CA PHE A 3 1.31 3.71 -11.72
C PHE A 3 -0.17 3.64 -11.37
N GLU A 4 -0.63 2.48 -10.94
CA GLU A 4 -2.00 2.32 -10.45
C GLU A 4 -2.08 1.17 -9.44
N ILE A 5 -2.87 1.35 -8.38
CA ILE A 5 -3.32 0.25 -7.53
C ILE A 5 -4.84 0.24 -7.50
N LEU A 6 -5.43 -0.92 -7.75
CA LEU A 6 -6.86 -1.13 -7.82
C LEU A 6 -7.29 -2.16 -6.79
N LEU A 7 -8.48 -1.97 -6.26
CA LEU A 7 -9.14 -2.94 -5.40
C LEU A 7 -10.57 -3.16 -5.91
N GLU A 8 -10.92 -4.40 -6.23
CA GLU A 8 -12.25 -4.75 -6.68
C GLU A 8 -13.30 -4.53 -5.57
N LYS A 9 -14.58 -4.67 -5.92
CA LYS A 9 -15.71 -4.42 -5.01
C LYS A 9 -16.34 -5.70 -4.50
N GLU A 10 -16.31 -6.75 -5.31
CA GLU A 10 -16.97 -8.01 -5.01
C GLU A 10 -16.03 -8.88 -4.17
N PRO A 11 -16.41 -9.22 -2.92
CA PRO A 11 -15.62 -10.12 -2.11
C PRO A 11 -15.72 -11.55 -2.63
N PHE A 12 -14.67 -12.32 -2.41
CA PHE A 12 -14.64 -13.74 -2.71
C PHE A 12 -13.87 -14.49 -1.62
N GLU A 13 -14.10 -15.81 -1.53
CA GLU A 13 -13.38 -16.66 -0.59
C GLU A 13 -11.95 -16.93 -1.09
N HIS A 14 -10.97 -16.62 -0.25
CA HIS A 14 -9.56 -16.88 -0.48
C HIS A 14 -8.93 -17.44 0.80
N PHE A 15 -8.39 -18.66 0.75
CA PHE A 15 -7.82 -19.36 1.91
C PHE A 15 -8.71 -19.36 3.17
N GLY A 16 -10.03 -19.54 2.99
CA GLY A 16 -10.98 -19.59 4.11
C GLY A 16 -11.33 -18.24 4.74
N THR A 17 -10.87 -17.12 4.16
CA THR A 17 -11.31 -15.76 4.53
C THR A 17 -11.96 -15.07 3.34
N GLN A 18 -12.85 -14.10 3.62
CA GLN A 18 -13.30 -13.17 2.60
C GLN A 18 -12.18 -12.18 2.27
N ALA A 19 -11.97 -11.93 0.98
CA ALA A 19 -10.98 -11.00 0.46
C ALA A 19 -11.49 -10.28 -0.78
N LEU A 20 -10.87 -9.15 -1.10
CA LEU A 20 -11.03 -8.45 -2.36
C LEU A 20 -9.80 -8.70 -3.23
N ARG A 21 -10.01 -8.86 -4.53
CA ARG A 21 -8.92 -8.94 -5.50
C ARG A 21 -8.38 -7.55 -5.76
N GLY A 22 -7.07 -7.41 -5.68
CA GLY A 22 -6.36 -6.20 -6.02
C GLY A 22 -5.36 -6.43 -7.14
N LEU A 23 -4.99 -5.33 -7.79
CA LEU A 23 -4.00 -5.31 -8.86
C LEU A 23 -3.12 -4.07 -8.68
N ILE A 24 -1.81 -4.23 -8.77
CA ILE A 24 -0.87 -3.12 -8.90
C ILE A 24 -0.25 -3.14 -10.29
N ARG A 25 -0.16 -1.98 -10.92
CA ARG A 25 0.43 -1.76 -12.25
C ARG A 25 1.64 -0.85 -12.12
N LEU A 26 2.77 -1.30 -12.63
CA LEU A 26 4.07 -0.65 -12.56
C LEU A 26 4.66 -0.57 -13.97
N GLY A 27 4.16 0.36 -14.79
CA GLY A 27 4.51 0.43 -16.20
C GLY A 27 3.85 -0.69 -17.00
N GLU A 28 4.65 -1.65 -17.47
CA GLU A 28 4.18 -2.82 -18.23
C GLU A 28 3.97 -4.05 -17.34
N GLU A 29 4.49 -4.00 -16.11
CA GLU A 29 4.36 -5.08 -15.13
C GLU A 29 3.04 -4.93 -14.36
N GLU A 30 2.38 -6.06 -14.10
CA GLU A 30 1.17 -6.12 -13.28
C GLU A 30 1.27 -7.25 -12.26
N GLU A 31 0.94 -6.96 -11.00
CA GLU A 31 0.90 -7.96 -9.93
C GLU A 31 -0.47 -7.99 -9.25
N SER A 32 -1.04 -9.19 -9.13
CA SER A 32 -2.29 -9.40 -8.39
C SER A 32 -2.01 -9.62 -6.91
N PHE A 33 -2.88 -9.09 -6.06
CA PHE A 33 -2.87 -9.36 -4.62
C PHE A 33 -4.28 -9.64 -4.11
N PHE A 34 -4.36 -10.10 -2.87
CA PHE A 34 -5.61 -10.39 -2.18
C PHE A 34 -5.63 -9.62 -0.87
N ALA A 35 -6.62 -8.73 -0.72
CA ALA A 35 -6.79 -7.92 0.47
C ALA A 35 -7.88 -8.55 1.36
N PRO A 36 -7.52 -9.17 2.50
CA PRO A 36 -8.51 -9.70 3.43
C PRO A 36 -9.42 -8.57 3.92
N ILE A 37 -10.71 -8.88 4.08
CA ILE A 37 -11.71 -7.91 4.55
C ILE A 37 -12.28 -8.23 5.94
N SER A 38 -11.55 -9.02 6.72
CA SER A 38 -11.93 -9.37 8.09
C SER A 38 -11.64 -8.25 9.10
N PHE A 39 -10.63 -7.40 8.85
CA PHE A 39 -10.27 -6.27 9.71
C PHE A 39 -10.52 -4.92 9.03
N TRP A 40 -9.95 -4.71 7.84
CA TRP A 40 -10.26 -3.55 7.00
C TRP A 40 -11.27 -3.90 5.91
N GLY A 41 -12.32 -3.11 5.77
CA GLY A 41 -13.12 -3.12 4.55
C GLY A 41 -12.39 -2.41 3.41
N ARG A 42 -13.00 -2.44 2.23
CA ARG A 42 -12.48 -1.76 1.03
C ARG A 42 -12.17 -0.29 1.29
N GLN A 43 -13.05 0.39 2.01
CA GLN A 43 -12.95 1.84 2.20
C GLN A 43 -11.77 2.20 3.11
N GLU A 44 -11.49 1.38 4.12
CA GLU A 44 -10.34 1.53 5.01
C GLU A 44 -9.02 1.42 4.22
N TYR A 45 -8.90 0.45 3.31
CA TYR A 45 -7.74 0.35 2.41
C TYR A 45 -7.57 1.63 1.58
N LEU A 46 -8.62 2.08 0.88
CA LEU A 46 -8.54 3.27 0.03
C LEU A 46 -8.20 4.54 0.83
N ASN A 47 -8.81 4.70 2.01
CA ASN A 47 -8.53 5.82 2.91
C ASN A 47 -7.08 5.79 3.41
N SER A 48 -6.59 4.60 3.79
CA SER A 48 -5.21 4.40 4.24
C SER A 48 -4.22 4.75 3.13
N TRP A 49 -4.42 4.21 1.92
CA TRP A 49 -3.59 4.52 0.75
C TRP A 49 -3.57 6.00 0.43
N TYR A 50 -4.72 6.65 0.41
CA TYR A 50 -4.81 8.09 0.13
C TYR A 50 -4.10 8.93 1.18
N SER A 51 -4.32 8.63 2.47
CA SER A 51 -3.69 9.35 3.59
C SER A 51 -2.18 9.15 3.59
N SER A 52 -1.74 7.91 3.38
CA SER A 52 -0.32 7.55 3.26
C SER A 52 0.38 8.29 2.11
N LEU A 53 -0.27 8.36 0.93
CA LEU A 53 0.22 9.12 -0.21
C LEU A 53 0.33 10.62 0.10
N CYS A 54 -0.68 11.20 0.73
CA CYS A 54 -0.67 12.61 1.10
C CYS A 54 0.50 12.94 2.02
N LEU A 55 0.64 12.18 3.11
CA LEU A 55 1.70 12.38 4.11
C LEU A 55 3.10 12.14 3.52
N GLY A 56 3.27 11.08 2.74
CA GLY A 56 4.57 10.76 2.15
C GLY A 56 5.04 11.78 1.13
N LEU A 57 4.12 12.29 0.29
CA LEU A 57 4.41 13.35 -0.68
C LEU A 57 4.70 14.69 -0.01
N GLU A 58 3.97 15.04 1.05
CA GLU A 58 4.20 16.25 1.85
C GLU A 58 5.58 16.21 2.50
N ARG A 59 5.93 15.07 3.11
CA ARG A 59 7.22 14.88 3.79
C ARG A 59 8.38 14.62 2.82
N ARG A 60 8.10 14.33 1.54
CA ARG A 60 9.10 13.89 0.55
C ARG A 60 9.94 12.70 1.04
N GLN A 61 9.27 11.74 1.68
CA GLN A 61 9.89 10.54 2.23
C GLN A 61 9.34 9.30 1.52
N HIS A 62 8.35 8.64 2.12
CA HIS A 62 7.74 7.44 1.57
C HIS A 62 6.27 7.33 1.92
N SER A 63 5.58 6.50 1.14
CA SER A 63 4.20 6.08 1.39
C SER A 63 4.11 4.56 1.39
N VAL A 64 3.25 4.02 2.23
CA VAL A 64 3.00 2.60 2.42
C VAL A 64 1.57 2.27 1.99
N LEU A 65 1.45 1.44 0.96
CA LEU A 65 0.18 0.90 0.50
C LEU A 65 0.03 -0.52 1.03
N VAL A 66 -0.70 -0.66 2.13
CA VAL A 66 -0.95 -1.98 2.72
C VAL A 66 -1.89 -2.76 1.81
N THR A 67 -1.50 -3.96 1.40
CA THR A 67 -2.31 -4.84 0.54
C THR A 67 -2.88 -6.04 1.28
N SER A 68 -2.42 -6.28 2.50
CA SER A 68 -3.02 -7.27 3.41
C SER A 68 -3.00 -6.73 4.84
N MET A 69 -4.18 -6.36 5.34
CA MET A 69 -4.42 -5.99 6.73
C MET A 69 -5.31 -7.03 7.40
N LEU A 70 -4.69 -7.88 8.19
CA LEU A 70 -5.34 -8.76 9.15
C LEU A 70 -5.30 -8.13 10.54
N ASP A 71 -6.02 -8.73 11.49
CA ASP A 71 -6.02 -8.31 12.88
C ASP A 71 -4.57 -8.16 13.42
N PRO A 72 -4.16 -6.94 13.81
CA PRO A 72 -2.85 -6.60 14.35
C PRO A 72 -2.40 -7.47 15.51
N GLU A 73 -3.33 -7.94 16.34
CA GLU A 73 -3.00 -8.72 17.53
C GLU A 73 -2.71 -10.20 17.22
N SER A 74 -3.13 -10.71 16.05
CA SER A 74 -3.09 -12.14 15.74
C SER A 74 -2.34 -12.53 14.48
N ALA A 75 -2.10 -11.62 13.54
CA ALA A 75 -1.40 -11.95 12.29
C ALA A 75 0.08 -11.56 12.34
N ASN A 76 0.97 -12.43 11.85
CA ASN A 76 2.43 -12.31 12.02
C ASN A 76 3.12 -11.29 11.10
N PHE A 77 2.57 -11.03 9.92
CA PHE A 77 3.16 -10.12 8.94
C PHE A 77 2.10 -9.40 8.12
N ARG A 78 2.52 -8.34 7.43
CA ARG A 78 1.69 -7.56 6.49
C ARG A 78 2.41 -7.44 5.16
N MET A 79 1.65 -7.61 4.08
CA MET A 79 2.14 -7.33 2.73
C MET A 79 1.90 -5.86 2.43
N VAL A 80 2.95 -5.15 2.03
CA VAL A 80 2.89 -3.73 1.71
C VAL A 80 3.66 -3.41 0.43
N TRP A 81 3.25 -2.34 -0.22
CA TRP A 81 4.02 -1.69 -1.28
C TRP A 81 4.53 -0.34 -0.78
N VAL A 82 5.84 -0.14 -0.80
CA VAL A 82 6.47 1.09 -0.33
C VAL A 82 6.89 1.93 -1.52
N LEU A 83 6.48 3.20 -1.52
CA LEU A 83 6.82 4.19 -2.53
C LEU A 83 7.79 5.19 -1.91
N TYR A 84 9.07 5.14 -2.29
CA TYR A 84 10.09 6.07 -1.85
C TYR A 84 10.26 7.21 -2.85
N PHE A 85 10.06 8.45 -2.41
CA PHE A 85 10.13 9.64 -3.24
C PHE A 85 11.58 10.16 -3.34
N VAL A 86 12.17 10.10 -4.54
CA VAL A 86 13.55 10.52 -4.79
C VAL A 86 13.58 11.48 -5.99
N GLY A 87 13.53 12.78 -5.69
CA GLY A 87 13.42 13.81 -6.72
C GLY A 87 12.12 13.66 -7.52
N GLU A 88 12.25 13.51 -8.84
CA GLU A 88 11.12 13.31 -9.77
C GLU A 88 10.83 11.82 -10.05
N CYS A 89 11.48 10.92 -9.33
CA CYS A 89 11.30 9.47 -9.44
C CYS A 89 10.70 8.91 -8.15
N VAL A 90 9.95 7.82 -8.29
CA VAL A 90 9.42 7.04 -7.16
C VAL A 90 9.91 5.61 -7.31
N HIS A 91 10.64 5.15 -6.29
CA HIS A 91 11.13 3.79 -6.19
C HIS A 91 10.12 2.96 -5.41
N ILE A 92 9.61 1.91 -6.02
CA ILE A 92 8.50 1.12 -5.52
C ILE A 92 9.02 -0.27 -5.19
N GLN A 93 8.77 -0.73 -3.96
CA GLN A 93 9.21 -2.05 -3.49
C GLN A 93 8.04 -2.81 -2.90
N ASN A 94 7.95 -4.12 -3.18
CA ASN A 94 7.09 -5.02 -2.45
C ASN A 94 7.83 -5.49 -1.19
N SER A 95 7.20 -5.34 -0.03
CA SER A 95 7.83 -5.64 1.26
C SER A 95 6.90 -6.41 2.18
N VAL A 96 7.51 -7.28 2.98
CA VAL A 96 6.86 -7.94 4.12
C VAL A 96 7.27 -7.18 5.38
N VAL A 97 6.28 -6.73 6.16
CA VAL A 97 6.51 -6.12 7.48
C VAL A 97 6.16 -7.17 8.54
N PHE A 98 7.15 -7.63 9.28
CA PHE A 98 6.97 -8.55 10.41
C PHE A 98 6.67 -7.76 11.67
N LEU A 99 5.62 -8.14 12.40
CA LEU A 99 5.17 -7.38 13.57
C LEU A 99 6.08 -7.56 14.80
N ASP A 100 6.84 -8.65 14.84
CA ASP A 100 7.84 -8.90 15.89
C ASP A 100 9.02 -7.91 15.82
N ASP A 101 9.28 -7.32 14.64
CA ASP A 101 10.34 -6.32 14.41
C ASP A 101 9.85 -4.87 14.65
N VAL A 102 8.55 -4.67 14.93
CA VAL A 102 7.94 -3.35 15.17
C VAL A 102 7.77 -3.11 16.68
N VAL A 103 8.78 -2.53 17.33
CA VAL A 103 8.72 -2.10 18.75
C VAL A 103 8.40 -0.59 18.85
N PRO A 104 7.66 -0.07 19.85
CA PRO A 104 6.40 -0.49 20.46
C PRO A 104 5.21 0.34 19.92
N GLY A 105 4.12 -0.33 19.53
CA GLY A 105 2.85 0.33 19.19
C GLY A 105 2.59 0.36 17.69
N PHE A 106 2.01 -0.74 17.19
CA PHE A 106 1.36 -0.76 15.89
C PHE A 106 0.38 0.42 15.78
N ASN A 107 0.58 1.26 14.76
CA ASN A 107 -0.28 2.42 14.51
C ASN A 107 -0.98 2.29 13.17
N VAL A 108 -2.22 1.77 13.22
CA VAL A 108 -3.10 1.65 12.04
C VAL A 108 -3.38 3.00 11.38
N ASP A 109 -3.29 4.10 12.14
CA ASP A 109 -3.54 5.46 11.67
C ASP A 109 -2.33 6.08 10.96
N ASP A 110 -1.12 5.52 11.11
CA ASP A 110 0.10 5.96 10.41
C ASP A 110 0.96 4.76 9.95
N VAL A 111 0.48 4.08 8.92
CA VAL A 111 1.17 2.94 8.28
C VAL A 111 2.55 3.28 7.70
N ASN A 112 2.88 4.56 7.51
CA ASN A 112 4.20 4.96 7.02
C ASN A 112 5.30 4.69 8.05
N THR A 113 4.94 4.53 9.32
CA THR A 113 5.88 4.16 10.41
C THR A 113 6.34 2.71 10.34
N TYR A 114 5.73 1.87 9.50
CA TYR A 114 6.02 0.44 9.41
C TYR A 114 7.35 0.12 8.71
N VAL A 115 7.89 1.08 7.96
CA VAL A 115 9.06 0.87 7.11
C VAL A 115 10.08 1.98 7.33
N GLY A 116 11.35 1.60 7.21
CA GLY A 116 12.49 2.50 7.36
C GLY A 116 12.83 3.27 6.09
N VAL A 117 14.11 3.65 6.00
CA VAL A 117 14.65 4.27 4.78
C VAL A 117 14.78 3.26 3.65
N ARG A 118 14.83 3.75 2.41
CA ARG A 118 15.01 2.89 1.23
C ARG A 118 16.36 2.17 1.27
N GLU A 119 16.29 0.85 1.24
CA GLU A 119 17.43 -0.04 1.01
C GLU A 119 17.27 -0.71 -0.36
N VAL A 120 18.39 -1.10 -0.99
CA VAL A 120 18.37 -1.75 -2.32
C VAL A 120 18.92 -3.17 -2.28
N VAL A 121 19.40 -3.58 -1.11
CA VAL A 121 19.98 -4.89 -0.82
C VAL A 121 19.45 -5.31 0.55
N ASN A 122 19.06 -6.56 0.71
CA ASN A 122 18.63 -7.11 2.00
C ASN A 122 19.84 -7.56 2.86
N GLU A 123 19.56 -8.10 4.04
CA GLU A 123 20.57 -8.56 5.01
C GLU A 123 21.49 -9.67 4.47
N ASP A 124 21.00 -10.48 3.52
CA ASP A 124 21.74 -11.56 2.88
C ASP A 124 22.62 -11.08 1.71
N GLY A 125 22.53 -9.80 1.33
CA GLY A 125 23.26 -9.24 0.20
C GLY A 125 22.53 -9.37 -1.15
N ASP A 126 21.28 -9.84 -1.16
CA ASP A 126 20.45 -9.97 -2.34
C ASP A 126 19.74 -8.65 -2.69
N ARG A 127 19.58 -8.40 -4.00
CA ARG A 127 18.94 -7.18 -4.49
C ARG A 127 17.43 -7.23 -4.24
N ILE A 128 16.90 -6.16 -3.64
CA ILE A 128 15.46 -6.01 -3.42
C ILE A 128 14.76 -5.72 -4.76
N SER A 129 13.65 -6.41 -5.02
CA SER A 129 12.79 -6.16 -6.18
C SER A 129 12.26 -4.73 -6.12
N GLU A 130 12.55 -3.96 -7.17
CA GLU A 130 12.22 -2.55 -7.22
C GLU A 130 11.83 -2.11 -8.63
N TRP A 131 10.79 -1.28 -8.69
CA TRP A 131 10.34 -0.61 -9.90
C TRP A 131 10.49 0.90 -9.74
N VAL A 132 10.72 1.60 -10.85
CA VAL A 132 10.87 3.06 -10.85
C VAL A 132 9.84 3.67 -11.77
N VAL A 133 9.04 4.59 -11.23
CA VAL A 133 8.04 5.34 -11.99
C VAL A 133 8.26 6.84 -11.81
N PRO A 134 7.84 7.68 -12.77
CA PRO A 134 7.84 9.14 -12.59
C PRO A 134 6.91 9.58 -11.45
N LEU A 135 7.32 10.60 -10.69
CA LEU A 135 6.50 11.21 -9.65
C LEU A 135 5.14 11.68 -10.15
N SER A 136 5.08 12.16 -11.40
CA SER A 136 3.85 12.59 -12.06
C SER A 136 2.78 11.49 -12.12
N GLU A 137 3.18 10.22 -12.24
CA GLU A 137 2.25 9.09 -12.29
C GLU A 137 1.61 8.84 -10.93
N VAL A 138 2.40 8.92 -9.86
CA VAL A 138 1.89 8.79 -8.48
C VAL A 138 0.98 9.95 -8.12
N LEU A 139 1.31 11.17 -8.56
CA LEU A 139 0.44 12.34 -8.41
C LEU A 139 -0.88 12.16 -9.16
N GLY A 140 -0.83 11.69 -10.40
CA GLY A 140 -2.02 11.39 -11.20
C GLY A 140 -2.90 10.31 -10.55
N PHE A 141 -2.30 9.26 -10.02
CA PHE A 141 -3.01 8.23 -9.26
C PHE A 141 -3.64 8.78 -7.98
N LYS A 142 -2.92 9.59 -7.20
CA LYS A 142 -3.45 10.19 -5.97
C LYS A 142 -4.73 10.99 -6.22
N GLU A 143 -4.81 11.74 -7.32
CA GLU A 143 -6.02 12.49 -7.67
C GLU A 143 -7.18 11.57 -8.05
N LYS A 144 -6.94 10.48 -8.78
CA LYS A 144 -7.97 9.46 -9.05
C LYS A 144 -8.48 8.83 -7.75
N LEU A 145 -7.56 8.44 -6.86
CA LEU A 145 -7.88 7.83 -5.58
C LEU A 145 -8.69 8.78 -4.67
N LYS A 146 -8.36 10.07 -4.68
CA LYS A 146 -9.13 11.10 -3.97
C LYS A 146 -10.59 11.10 -4.38
N MET A 147 -10.86 11.12 -5.69
CA MET A 147 -12.23 11.10 -6.22
C MET A 147 -12.97 9.83 -5.80
N GLU A 148 -12.28 8.69 -5.79
CA GLU A 148 -12.86 7.42 -5.36
C GLU A 148 -13.23 7.45 -3.87
N VAL A 149 -12.31 7.90 -3.01
CA VAL A 149 -12.54 8.06 -1.56
C VAL A 149 -13.69 9.01 -1.27
N GLU A 150 -13.79 10.13 -2.00
CA GLU A 150 -14.87 11.11 -1.85
C GLU A 150 -16.23 10.56 -2.33
N SER A 151 -16.26 9.82 -3.45
CA SER A 151 -17.50 9.25 -4.01
C SER A 151 -18.18 8.23 -3.09
N SER A 152 -17.41 7.56 -2.23
CA SER A 152 -17.93 6.62 -1.23
C SER A 152 -18.58 7.34 -0.05
N LYS A 153 -18.19 8.59 0.26
CA LYS A 153 -18.77 9.36 1.36
C LYS A 153 -20.18 9.86 1.03
N THR A 154 -20.42 10.28 -0.21
CA THR A 154 -21.73 10.80 -0.66
C THR A 154 -22.83 9.73 -0.76
N LYS A 155 -22.50 8.44 -0.65
CA LYS A 155 -23.50 7.35 -0.69
C LYS A 155 -24.05 6.94 0.68
N ASN A 156 -23.49 7.47 1.76
CA ASN A 156 -23.85 7.12 3.13
C ASN A 156 -24.57 8.25 3.90
N ASP A 157 -24.94 9.35 3.22
CA ASP A 157 -25.80 10.44 3.71
C ASP A 157 -27.17 10.40 3.02
#